data_AF-A0A3R9Q7T4-F1
#
_entry.id   AF-A0A3R9Q7T4-F1
#
_cell.length_a   1.000
_cell.length_b   1.000
_cell.length_c   1.000
_cell.angle_alpha   90.00
_cell.angle_beta   90.00
_cell.angle_gamma   90.00
#
_symmetry.space_group_name_H-M   'P 1'
#
loop_
_entity.id
_entity.type
_entity.pdbx_description
1 polymer ?
#
loop_
_entity_poly.entity_id
_entity_poly.type
_entity_poly.pdbx_seq_one_letter_code
_entity_poly.pdbx_strand_id
1 'polypeptide(L)'
;MHRPLDALILHISDQEGEIVKRRFGISIPEDLLDKLDSLSRELMVNRSSLIREMIEESIEGRSHLLTPHECTGILLVVSRGSEDAGRILEKYCKCIISRSHHHSEDCCVDISFVRAKSEEILKLERELRRIKGVSERYIPLSCIK
;
A
#
# COMPACT_ATOMS: atom_id res chain seq x y z
N MET A 1 20.31 -44.47 21.52
CA MET A 1 20.49 -43.12 22.12
C MET A 1 19.24 -42.33 21.85
N HIS A 2 18.47 -42.10 22.90
CA HIS A 2 17.17 -41.43 22.90
C HIS A 2 17.37 -40.10 23.64
N ARG A 3 17.14 -38.97 22.97
CA ARG A 3 16.75 -37.70 23.61
C ARG A 3 15.95 -36.88 22.59
N PRO A 4 14.65 -36.66 22.80
CA PRO A 4 13.95 -35.54 22.18
C PRO A 4 14.35 -34.24 22.92
N LEU A 5 14.51 -33.16 22.16
CA LEU A 5 14.64 -31.80 22.68
C LEU A 5 13.23 -31.24 22.80
N ASP A 6 12.66 -31.35 24.00
CA ASP A 6 11.52 -30.56 24.41
C ASP A 6 11.90 -29.07 24.55
N ALA A 7 10.92 -28.23 24.23
CA ALA A 7 10.69 -26.90 24.78
C ALA A 7 11.66 -25.76 24.42
N LEU A 8 11.21 -24.88 23.51
CA LEU A 8 11.20 -23.44 23.75
C LEU A 8 10.22 -22.70 22.82
N ILE A 9 9.06 -22.30 23.38
CA ILE A 9 8.30 -21.06 23.12
C ILE A 9 7.84 -20.86 21.66
N LEU A 10 6.55 -21.01 21.34
CA LEU A 10 5.57 -19.92 21.48
C LEU A 10 4.19 -20.49 21.89
N HIS A 11 3.90 -20.47 23.18
CA HIS A 11 2.54 -20.20 23.62
C HIS A 11 2.26 -18.73 23.31
N ILE A 12 1.68 -18.44 22.16
CA ILE A 12 0.84 -17.25 22.04
C ILE A 12 -0.54 -17.73 22.41
N SER A 13 -0.82 -17.62 23.70
CA SER A 13 -2.15 -17.65 24.26
C SER A 13 -3.08 -16.78 23.40
N ASP A 14 -4.15 -17.40 22.89
CA ASP A 14 -5.38 -16.74 22.48
C ASP A 14 -5.90 -15.90 23.65
N GLN A 15 -5.46 -14.66 23.72
CA GLN A 15 -6.16 -13.61 24.43
C GLN A 15 -7.12 -12.99 23.42
N GLU A 16 -8.25 -13.67 23.20
CA GLU A 16 -9.42 -13.09 22.53
C GLU A 16 -9.98 -11.98 23.44
N GLY A 17 -9.33 -10.82 23.43
CA GLY A 17 -9.98 -9.59 23.85
C GLY A 17 -11.16 -9.35 22.91
N GLU A 18 -12.36 -9.25 23.46
CA GLU A 18 -13.57 -8.99 22.68
C GLU A 18 -13.37 -7.74 21.81
N ILE A 19 -13.32 -7.91 20.49
CA ILE A 19 -13.11 -6.80 19.56
C ILE A 19 -14.38 -5.94 19.58
N VAL A 20 -14.33 -4.82 20.30
CA VAL A 20 -15.43 -3.86 20.37
C VAL A 20 -15.63 -3.20 19.00
N LYS A 21 -16.69 -3.59 18.29
CA LYS A 21 -17.07 -3.00 16.99
C LYS A 21 -17.91 -1.75 17.20
N ARG A 22 -17.52 -0.63 16.56
CA ARG A 22 -18.31 0.61 16.54
C ARG A 22 -18.99 0.78 15.19
N ARG A 23 -20.29 1.12 15.19
CA ARG A 23 -21.03 1.48 13.98
C ARG A 23 -20.92 2.98 13.73
N PHE A 24 -20.73 3.34 12.46
CA PHE A 24 -20.83 4.71 11.99
C PHE A 24 -21.45 4.71 10.58
N GLY A 25 -22.11 5.81 10.21
CA GLY A 25 -22.67 6.00 8.87
C GLY A 25 -21.78 6.90 8.03
N ILE A 26 -21.69 6.61 6.73
CA ILE A 26 -21.01 7.45 5.73
C ILE A 26 -21.95 7.70 4.55
N SER A 27 -21.83 8.87 3.93
CA SER A 27 -22.46 9.15 2.64
C SER A 27 -21.47 8.82 1.53
N ILE A 28 -21.90 8.00 0.57
CA ILE A 28 -21.11 7.65 -0.63
C ILE A 28 -21.96 7.82 -1.88
N PRO A 29 -21.36 8.17 -3.03
CA PRO A 29 -22.07 8.21 -4.31
C PRO A 29 -22.75 6.88 -4.63
N GLU A 30 -23.94 6.94 -5.24
CA GLU A 30 -24.75 5.76 -5.58
C GLU A 30 -23.98 4.81 -6.51
N ASP A 31 -23.30 5.34 -7.52
CA ASP A 31 -22.51 4.55 -8.47
C ASP A 31 -21.33 3.82 -7.80
N LEU A 32 -20.79 4.38 -6.72
CA LEU A 32 -19.74 3.74 -5.93
C LEU A 32 -20.31 2.64 -5.03
N LEU A 33 -21.50 2.84 -4.48
CA LEU A 33 -22.22 1.80 -3.73
C LEU A 33 -22.56 0.61 -4.63
N ASP A 34 -22.99 0.84 -5.87
CA ASP A 34 -23.27 -0.23 -6.84
C ASP A 34 -22.03 -1.07 -7.17
N LYS A 35 -20.86 -0.42 -7.29
CA LYS A 35 -19.57 -1.11 -7.48
C LYS A 35 -19.20 -1.94 -6.25
N LEU A 36 -19.39 -1.39 -5.05
CA LEU A 36 -19.16 -2.11 -3.79
C LEU A 36 -20.07 -3.34 -3.68
N ASP A 37 -21.36 -3.19 -3.97
CA ASP A 37 -22.34 -4.27 -3.92
C ASP A 37 -22.01 -5.37 -4.95
N SER A 38 -21.52 -4.99 -6.13
CA SER A 38 -21.06 -5.93 -7.15
C SER A 38 -19.82 -6.69 -6.73
N LEU A 39 -18.83 -6.00 -6.14
CA LEU A 39 -17.61 -6.64 -5.64
C LEU A 39 -17.91 -7.57 -4.45
N SER A 40 -18.82 -7.17 -3.57
CA SER A 40 -19.31 -7.98 -2.45
C SER A 40 -19.94 -9.29 -2.93
N ARG A 41 -20.74 -9.25 -4.01
CA ARG A 41 -21.32 -10.45 -4.63
C ARG A 41 -20.25 -11.36 -5.24
N GLU A 42 -19.31 -10.80 -6.01
CA GLU A 42 -18.26 -11.55 -6.70
C GLU A 42 -17.34 -12.27 -5.70
N LEU A 43 -16.94 -11.57 -4.64
CA LEU A 43 -16.09 -12.12 -3.58
C LEU A 43 -16.87 -12.98 -2.57
N MET A 44 -18.19 -13.08 -2.69
CA MET A 44 -19.08 -13.80 -1.77
C MET A 44 -18.91 -13.38 -0.29
N VAL A 45 -18.60 -12.12 -0.04
CA VAL A 45 -18.44 -11.53 1.31
C VAL A 45 -19.50 -10.47 1.56
N ASN A 46 -19.81 -10.17 2.82
CA ASN A 46 -20.71 -9.05 3.14
C ASN A 46 -19.99 -7.69 3.02
N ARG A 47 -20.77 -6.64 2.77
CA ARG A 47 -20.28 -5.25 2.61
C ARG A 47 -19.43 -4.78 3.79
N SER A 48 -19.82 -5.10 5.02
CA SER A 48 -19.09 -4.66 6.22
C SER A 48 -17.72 -5.33 6.34
N SER A 49 -17.60 -6.61 5.97
CA SER A 49 -16.31 -7.31 5.92
C SER A 49 -15.41 -6.74 4.83
N LEU A 50 -15.95 -6.51 3.64
CA LEU A 50 -15.21 -5.92 2.51
C LEU A 50 -14.72 -4.50 2.83
N ILE A 51 -15.59 -3.64 3.36
CA ILE A 51 -15.22 -2.28 3.76
C ILE A 51 -14.18 -2.29 4.88
N ARG A 52 -14.31 -3.19 5.87
CA ARG A 52 -13.32 -3.33 6.93
C ARG A 52 -11.95 -3.69 6.36
N GLU A 53 -11.89 -4.69 5.48
CA GLU A 53 -10.65 -5.11 4.80
C GLU A 53 -10.02 -3.96 4.00
N MET A 54 -10.82 -3.26 3.19
CA MET A 54 -10.33 -2.08 2.43
C MET A 54 -9.82 -0.96 3.34
N ILE A 55 -10.42 -0.75 4.52
CA ILE A 55 -9.97 0.22 5.52
C ILE A 55 -8.66 -0.26 6.17
N GLU A 56 -8.57 -1.53 6.55
CA GLU A 56 -7.36 -2.15 7.14
C GLU A 56 -6.17 -2.01 6.17
N GLU A 57 -6.32 -2.43 4.91
CA GLU A 57 -5.30 -2.27 3.87
C GLU A 57 -4.92 -0.79 3.65
N SER A 58 -5.93 0.09 3.65
CA SER A 58 -5.72 1.52 3.47
C SER A 58 -4.93 2.16 4.60
N ILE A 59 -5.16 1.73 5.84
CA ILE A 59 -4.42 2.20 7.02
C ILE A 59 -3.02 1.61 7.01
N GLU A 60 -2.88 0.30 6.77
CA GLU A 60 -1.60 -0.38 6.79
C GLU A 60 -0.64 0.23 5.75
N GLY A 61 -1.12 0.41 4.52
CA GLY A 61 -0.35 1.03 3.43
C GLY A 61 0.06 2.48 3.70
N ARG A 62 -0.59 3.18 4.63
CA ARG A 62 -0.31 4.59 5.00
C ARG A 62 0.26 4.75 6.41
N SER A 63 0.42 3.66 7.16
CA SER A 63 0.85 3.67 8.56
C SER A 63 2.23 4.33 8.74
N HIS A 64 3.11 4.14 7.76
CA HIS A 64 4.43 4.77 7.70
C HIS A 64 4.40 6.31 7.64
N LEU A 65 3.23 6.91 7.35
CA LEU A 65 3.02 8.36 7.40
C LEU A 65 2.72 8.88 8.81
N LEU A 66 2.36 8.01 9.74
CA LEU A 66 1.99 8.39 11.10
C LEU A 66 3.20 8.58 12.01
N THR A 67 4.30 7.86 11.74
CA THR A 67 5.53 7.91 12.52
C THR A 67 6.76 7.94 11.60
N PRO A 68 7.70 8.89 11.79
CA PRO A 68 8.94 8.89 11.01
C PRO A 68 9.78 7.63 11.25
N HIS A 69 10.09 6.89 10.19
CA HIS A 69 11.00 5.74 10.25
C HIS A 69 11.66 5.48 8.89
N GLU A 70 12.67 4.62 8.86
CA GLU A 70 13.22 4.10 7.60
C GLU A 70 12.25 3.09 6.99
N CYS A 71 11.88 3.30 5.75
CA CYS A 71 10.90 2.50 5.02
C CYS A 71 11.60 1.72 3.91
N THR A 72 11.12 0.51 3.64
CA THR A 72 11.48 -0.25 2.43
C THR A 72 10.20 -0.71 1.74
N GLY A 73 10.11 -0.51 0.43
CA GLY A 73 8.89 -0.81 -0.33
C GLY A 73 9.06 -0.70 -1.84
N ILE A 74 7.95 -0.85 -2.55
CA ILE A 74 7.86 -0.70 -3.99
C ILE A 74 7.13 0.60 -4.29
N LEU A 75 7.69 1.45 -5.14
CA LEU A 75 7.02 2.60 -5.72
C LEU A 75 6.66 2.28 -7.16
N LEU A 76 5.36 2.24 -7.45
CA LEU A 76 4.81 2.14 -8.80
C LEU A 76 4.50 3.54 -9.30
N VAL A 77 4.95 3.89 -10.50
CA VAL A 77 4.61 5.16 -11.18
C VAL A 77 4.14 4.85 -12.59
N VAL A 78 2.96 5.34 -12.95
CA VAL A 78 2.41 5.26 -14.30
C VAL A 78 2.30 6.67 -14.86
N SER A 79 2.94 6.96 -15.98
CA SER A 79 2.88 8.27 -16.65
C SER A 79 2.35 8.15 -18.07
N ARG A 80 1.46 9.07 -18.45
CA ARG A 80 0.95 9.19 -19.83
C ARG A 80 1.53 10.45 -20.48
N GLY A 81 2.54 10.28 -21.33
CA GLY A 81 3.11 11.36 -22.14
C GLY A 81 3.88 12.46 -21.38
N SER A 82 4.37 12.19 -20.16
CA SER A 82 5.15 13.14 -19.36
C SER A 82 6.54 12.62 -19.04
N GLU A 83 7.57 13.30 -19.56
CA GLU A 83 8.97 13.07 -19.19
C GLU A 83 9.29 13.50 -17.74
N ASP A 84 8.44 14.33 -17.13
CA ASP A 84 8.71 14.92 -15.82
C ASP A 84 8.70 13.88 -14.69
N ALA A 85 7.95 12.78 -14.84
CA ALA A 85 7.99 11.67 -13.88
C ALA A 85 9.40 11.08 -13.76
N GLY A 86 10.09 10.88 -14.89
CA GLY A 86 11.47 10.39 -14.92
C GLY A 86 12.44 11.35 -14.22
N ARG A 87 12.30 12.66 -14.47
CA ARG A 87 13.12 13.69 -13.81
C ARG A 87 12.94 13.72 -12.29
N ILE A 88 11.70 13.54 -11.81
CA ILE A 88 11.45 13.40 -10.37
C ILE A 88 12.11 12.14 -9.83
N LEU A 89 11.96 11.00 -10.49
CA LEU A 89 12.61 9.75 -10.05
C LEU A 89 14.13 9.87 -10.01
N GLU A 90 14.75 10.54 -10.99
CA GLU A 90 16.19 10.84 -10.99
C GLU A 90 16.61 11.77 -9.85
N LYS A 91 15.83 12.81 -9.56
CA LYS A 91 16.07 13.69 -8.40
C LYS A 91 16.08 12.93 -7.07
N TYR A 92 15.26 11.89 -6.97
CA TYR A 92 15.16 11.02 -5.79
C TYR A 92 15.97 9.72 -5.92
N CYS A 93 16.97 9.66 -6.81
CA CYS A 93 17.76 8.44 -7.05
C CYS A 93 18.40 7.85 -5.78
N LYS A 94 18.74 8.68 -4.78
CA LYS A 94 19.28 8.22 -3.49
C LYS A 94 18.29 7.40 -2.66
N CYS A 95 16.99 7.60 -2.88
CA CYS A 95 15.94 6.81 -2.25
C CYS A 95 15.69 5.47 -2.97
N ILE A 96 16.14 5.35 -4.23
CA ILE A 96 15.81 4.25 -5.13
C ILE A 96 16.99 3.28 -5.21
N ILE A 97 16.79 2.07 -4.69
CA ILE A 97 17.77 0.99 -4.76
C ILE A 97 17.88 0.45 -6.20
N SER A 98 16.73 0.24 -6.84
CA SER A 98 16.66 -0.22 -8.22
C SER A 98 15.38 0.29 -8.88
N ARG A 99 15.41 0.44 -10.21
CA ARG A 99 14.28 0.88 -11.01
C ARG A 99 14.26 0.13 -12.33
N SER A 100 13.07 -0.27 -12.76
CA SER A 100 12.79 -0.72 -14.12
C SER A 100 11.75 0.19 -14.76
N HIS A 101 11.86 0.40 -16.06
CA HIS A 101 10.97 1.25 -16.85
C HIS A 101 10.44 0.46 -18.04
N HIS A 102 9.12 0.44 -18.20
CA HIS A 102 8.44 -0.33 -19.23
C HIS A 102 7.52 0.58 -20.03
N HIS A 103 7.60 0.51 -21.35
CA HIS A 103 6.66 1.19 -22.23
C HIS A 103 5.46 0.27 -22.51
N SER A 104 4.25 0.78 -22.33
CA SER A 104 3.00 0.08 -22.61
C SER A 104 2.03 1.00 -23.31
N GLU A 105 1.87 0.82 -24.62
CA GLU A 105 0.97 1.59 -25.48
C GLU A 105 1.09 3.11 -25.29
N ASP A 106 0.17 3.70 -24.53
CA ASP A 106 0.03 5.14 -24.27
C ASP A 106 0.70 5.61 -22.97
N CYS A 107 1.31 4.70 -22.20
CA CYS A 107 1.89 4.99 -20.90
C CYS A 107 3.27 4.36 -20.68
N CYS A 108 4.00 4.93 -19.73
CA CYS A 108 5.18 4.34 -19.15
C CYS A 108 4.87 3.84 -17.74
N VAL A 109 5.50 2.74 -17.34
CA VAL A 109 5.39 2.15 -16.02
C VAL A 109 6.79 2.04 -15.41
N ASP A 110 7.05 2.81 -14.37
CA ASP A 110 8.24 2.70 -13.54
C ASP A 110 7.93 1.87 -12.28
N ILE A 111 8.75 0.85 -12.05
CA ILE A 111 8.72 0.04 -10.83
C ILE A 111 10.04 0.24 -10.12
N SER A 112 10.00 0.87 -8.94
CA SER A 112 11.19 1.21 -8.15
C SER A 112 11.18 0.49 -6.82
N PHE A 113 12.28 -0.17 -6.47
CA PHE A 113 12.52 -0.63 -5.11
C PHE A 113 13.15 0.52 -4.31
N VAL A 114 12.51 0.93 -3.22
CA VAL A 114 12.82 2.16 -2.49
C VAL A 114 13.23 1.82 -1.06
N ARG A 115 14.30 2.45 -0.58
CA ARG A 115 14.67 2.51 0.84
C ARG A 115 15.04 3.94 1.21
N ALA A 116 14.22 4.57 2.05
CA ALA A 116 14.38 5.96 2.45
C ALA A 116 13.60 6.26 3.73
N LYS A 117 13.79 7.46 4.30
CA LYS A 117 12.93 7.93 5.39
C LYS A 117 11.50 8.13 4.88
N SER A 118 10.49 7.84 5.70
CA SER A 118 9.07 8.01 5.33
C SER A 118 8.75 9.42 4.83
N GLU A 119 9.40 10.44 5.38
CA GLU A 119 9.27 11.83 4.93
C GLU A 119 9.78 12.07 3.51
N GLU A 120 10.84 11.39 3.09
CA GLU A 120 11.40 11.51 1.73
C GLU A 120 10.50 10.81 0.72
N ILE A 121 9.95 9.65 1.08
CA ILE A 121 8.94 8.94 0.28
C ILE A 121 7.71 9.83 0.11
N LEU A 122 7.20 10.42 1.19
CA LEU A 122 6.04 11.31 1.12
C LEU A 122 6.30 12.55 0.24
N LYS A 123 7.52 13.12 0.27
CA LYS A 123 7.90 14.23 -0.61
C LYS A 123 7.94 13.78 -2.08
N LEU A 124 8.53 12.63 -2.36
CA LEU A 124 8.58 12.02 -3.70
C LEU A 124 7.16 11.78 -4.25
N GLU A 125 6.29 11.11 -3.49
CA GLU A 125 4.91 10.87 -3.90
C GLU A 125 4.14 12.18 -4.14
N ARG A 126 4.34 13.21 -3.30
CA ARG A 126 3.70 14.53 -3.47
C ARG A 126 4.18 15.26 -4.72
N GLU A 127 5.46 15.16 -5.08
CA GLU A 127 5.97 15.74 -6.31
C GLU A 127 5.40 15.02 -7.54
N LEU A 128 5.37 13.68 -7.53
CA LEU A 128 4.76 12.87 -8.60
C LEU A 128 3.27 13.18 -8.77
N ARG A 129 2.49 13.23 -7.67
CA ARG A 129 1.04 13.53 -7.70
C ARG A 129 0.67 14.90 -8.28
N ARG A 130 1.62 15.85 -8.36
CA ARG A 130 1.39 17.18 -8.97
C ARG A 130 1.51 17.16 -10.49
N ILE A 131 2.09 16.12 -11.06
CA ILE A 131 2.30 16.03 -12.50
C ILE A 131 1.01 15.50 -13.16
N LYS A 132 0.46 16.27 -14.09
CA LYS A 132 -0.73 15.85 -14.84
C LYS A 132 -0.42 14.58 -15.65
N GLY A 133 -1.31 13.59 -15.56
CA GLY A 133 -1.13 12.32 -16.28
C GLY A 133 -0.19 11.34 -15.59
N VAL A 134 0.24 11.62 -14.36
CA VAL A 134 1.02 10.70 -13.52
C VAL A 134 0.15 10.15 -12.41
N SER A 135 0.26 8.85 -12.17
CA SER A 135 -0.30 8.16 -11.01
C SER A 135 0.83 7.43 -10.31
N GLU A 136 0.85 7.47 -8.98
CA GLU A 136 1.84 6.76 -8.19
C GLU A 136 1.18 5.96 -7.08
N ARG A 137 1.85 4.90 -6.64
CA ARG A 137 1.49 4.16 -5.44
C ARG A 137 2.74 3.59 -4.78
N TYR A 138 3.02 4.03 -3.56
CA TYR A 138 3.95 3.34 -2.67
C TYR A 138 3.28 2.17 -1.95
N ILE A 139 3.97 1.03 -1.90
CA ILE A 139 3.57 -0.19 -1.21
C ILE A 139 4.70 -0.55 -0.23
N PRO A 140 4.50 -0.37 1.08
CA PRO A 140 5.46 -0.84 2.08
C PRO A 140 5.62 -2.36 2.00
N LEU A 141 6.85 -2.88 2.14
CA LEU A 141 7.06 -4.33 2.18
C LEU A 141 6.33 -5.00 3.35
N SER A 142 6.13 -4.29 4.46
CA SER A 142 5.38 -4.79 5.62
C SER A 142 3.93 -5.15 5.29
N CYS A 143 3.36 -4.58 4.23
CA CYS A 143 1.99 -4.84 3.79
C CYS A 143 1.86 -6.08 2.87
N ILE A 144 2.96 -6.68 2.47
CA ILE A 144 2.99 -7.86 1.59
C ILE A 144 3.18 -9.08 2.49
N LYS A 145 2.08 -9.78 2.79
CA LYS A 145 2.06 -11.05 3.54
C LYS A 145 2.08 -12.24 2.61
#